data_AF-A0A917J3J4-F1
#
_entry.id   AF-A0A917J3J4-F1
#
_cell.length_a   1.000
_cell.length_b   1.000
_cell.length_c   1.000
_cell.angle_alpha   90.00
_cell.angle_beta   90.00
_cell.angle_gamma   90.00
#
_symmetry.space_group_name_H-M   'P 1'
#
loop_
_entity.id
_entity.type
_entity.pdbx_description
1 polymer ?
#
loop_
_entity_poly.entity_id
_entity_poly.type
_entity_poly.pdbx_seq_one_letter_code
_entity_poly.pdbx_strand_id
1 'polypeptide(L)'
;MIIKDITTELSSGKRAVVLTERKEHIDSLHQYLKQSYETVTLSGDDSIPDREAKWKRLKSGNYQILITTGQFFGEGTDLDNATCLFLVYPFSFEGKLIQYIGRVQRSEITPVIYDYRDIRIEYLNKLFLKRNMYYRKLIRQISLFEDPVEEESTVAKSNTLTIEKEIKVPVESLEFRYGVIGFSYICKEPDEKVEFEIEHEDIRPEFDVLKPYFIKVLKSPNVTVSIYAELENGKLVSQSADSPDFKKINKEVIEGVRFRFVTKTMLSKSPLPEQNILDINQLQSGQSLYETGEELIAEILKQSHFKHHQQLRYLSEKHAGDILKIRFVLQPFSFVFLLKGEAMYHVILETLDTEEASYLWHFEKQLSLLPVYLKELDKQLDIIRKQGRQAFIAAPPENFSRIMHDYNNEQKGFITWKYALEERLI
;
A
#
# COMPACT_ATOMS: atom_id res chain seq x y z
N MET A 1 21.61 23.32 5.13
CA MET A 1 21.53 23.22 3.66
C MET A 1 20.38 24.08 3.16
N ILE A 2 19.12 23.69 3.41
CA ILE A 2 17.92 24.41 2.97
C ILE A 2 17.94 25.93 3.20
N ILE A 3 18.14 26.38 4.45
CA ILE A 3 18.18 27.82 4.78
C ILE A 3 19.28 28.55 4.00
N LYS A 4 20.44 27.91 3.78
CA LYS A 4 21.56 28.51 3.05
C LYS A 4 21.19 28.72 1.58
N ASP A 5 20.57 27.72 0.94
CA ASP A 5 20.15 27.81 -0.45
C ASP A 5 19.09 28.90 -0.63
N ILE A 6 18.09 28.93 0.27
CA ILE A 6 17.06 29.98 0.31
C ILE A 6 17.71 31.36 0.45
N THR A 7 18.59 31.53 1.44
CA THR A 7 19.28 32.82 1.70
C THR A 7 20.08 33.27 0.48
N THR A 8 20.72 32.34 -0.23
CA THR A 8 21.49 32.63 -1.44
C THR A 8 20.59 33.20 -2.54
N GLU A 9 19.48 32.53 -2.84
CA GLU A 9 18.53 33.03 -3.86
C GLU A 9 17.90 34.37 -3.45
N LEU A 10 17.46 34.51 -2.20
CA LEU A 10 16.85 35.76 -1.72
C LEU A 10 17.84 36.94 -1.73
N SER A 11 19.12 36.69 -1.45
CA SER A 11 20.17 37.71 -1.54
C SER A 11 20.43 38.19 -2.97
N SER A 12 20.08 37.38 -3.98
CA SER A 12 20.14 37.75 -5.40
C SER A 12 18.91 38.52 -5.89
N GLY A 13 17.98 38.89 -5.00
CA GLY A 13 16.76 39.62 -5.33
C GLY A 13 15.62 38.75 -5.86
N LYS A 14 15.77 37.42 -5.83
CA LYS A 14 14.73 36.47 -6.24
C LYS A 14 13.62 36.35 -5.18
N ARG A 15 12.45 35.89 -5.62
CA ARG A 15 11.31 35.59 -4.76
C ARG A 15 11.11 34.08 -4.69
N ALA A 16 11.04 33.55 -3.47
CA ALA A 16 10.97 32.12 -3.23
C ALA A 16 9.61 31.66 -2.72
N VAL A 17 9.16 30.51 -3.19
CA VAL A 17 8.09 29.72 -2.57
C VAL A 17 8.71 28.50 -1.93
N VAL A 18 8.41 28.26 -0.67
CA VAL A 18 8.89 27.11 0.10
C VAL A 18 7.70 26.26 0.49
N LEU A 19 7.67 25.04 -0.03
CA LEU A 19 6.63 24.07 0.24
C LEU A 19 7.07 23.07 1.31
N THR A 20 6.18 22.83 2.26
CA THR A 20 6.30 21.75 3.25
C THR A 20 4.93 21.12 3.50
N GLU A 21 4.80 20.18 4.45
CA GLU A 21 3.50 19.61 4.87
C GLU A 21 3.30 19.70 6.38
N ARG A 22 4.28 20.24 7.13
CA ARG A 22 4.24 20.32 8.60
C ARG A 22 4.19 21.76 9.04
N LYS A 23 3.21 22.10 9.87
CA LYS A 23 3.05 23.45 10.43
C LYS A 23 4.26 23.85 11.27
N GLU A 24 4.76 22.93 12.10
CA GLU A 24 5.92 23.18 12.96
C GLU A 24 7.17 23.53 12.15
N HIS A 25 7.26 23.00 10.92
CA HIS A 25 8.34 23.31 10.00
C HIS A 25 8.17 24.70 9.37
N ILE A 26 6.93 25.12 9.05
CA ILE A 26 6.64 26.50 8.65
C ILE A 26 7.10 27.47 9.73
N ASP A 27 6.72 27.22 10.99
CA ASP A 27 7.07 28.08 12.12
C ASP A 27 8.58 28.17 12.30
N SER A 28 9.28 27.04 12.20
CA SER A 28 10.75 26.98 12.27
C SER A 28 11.40 27.81 11.17
N LEU A 29 11.05 27.58 9.91
CA LEU A 29 11.60 28.31 8.76
C LEU A 29 11.31 29.81 8.86
N HIS A 30 10.08 30.17 9.25
CA HIS A 30 9.68 31.56 9.46
C HIS A 30 10.51 32.25 10.53
N GLN A 31 10.78 31.59 11.66
CA GLN A 31 11.62 32.15 12.73
C GLN A 31 13.04 32.46 12.26
N TYR A 32 13.64 31.59 11.44
CA TYR A 32 14.98 31.81 10.89
C TYR A 32 15.04 32.92 9.84
N LEU A 33 13.99 33.09 9.03
CA LEU A 33 14.03 33.96 7.85
C LEU A 33 13.46 35.36 8.08
N LYS A 34 12.50 35.51 9.01
CA LYS A 34 11.77 36.77 9.24
C LYS A 34 12.64 37.95 9.70
N GLN A 35 13.83 37.69 10.25
CA GLN A 35 14.74 38.75 10.70
C GLN A 35 15.44 39.44 9.53
N SER A 36 15.62 38.74 8.41
CA SER A 36 16.42 39.20 7.26
C SER A 36 15.58 39.42 6.01
N TYR A 37 14.39 38.83 5.93
CA TYR A 37 13.58 38.80 4.72
C TYR A 37 12.10 39.02 5.01
N GLU A 38 11.42 39.69 4.07
CA GLU A 38 9.96 39.80 4.07
C GLU A 38 9.31 38.42 3.85
N THR A 39 8.97 37.79 4.96
CA THR A 39 8.43 36.43 4.99
C THR A 39 6.91 36.45 5.17
N VAL A 40 6.21 35.70 4.33
CA VAL A 40 4.78 35.43 4.44
C VAL A 40 4.61 33.93 4.68
N THR A 41 3.80 33.56 5.68
CA THR A 41 3.44 32.16 5.93
C THR A 41 1.97 31.92 5.60
N LEU A 42 1.65 30.76 5.05
CA LEU A 42 0.26 30.32 4.83
C LEU A 42 0.06 28.92 5.40
N SER A 43 -0.97 28.75 6.23
CA SER A 43 -1.31 27.48 6.86
C SER A 43 -2.82 27.36 7.10
N GLY A 44 -3.27 26.19 7.57
CA GLY A 44 -4.70 25.94 7.81
C GLY A 44 -5.29 26.65 9.01
N ASP A 45 -4.46 27.26 9.86
CA ASP A 45 -4.92 28.05 11.00
C ASP A 45 -5.22 29.50 10.63
N ASP A 46 -4.87 29.91 9.40
CA ASP A 46 -5.20 31.25 8.93
C ASP A 46 -6.70 31.38 8.72
N SER A 47 -7.30 32.38 9.37
CA SER A 47 -8.69 32.73 9.12
C SER A 47 -8.89 33.14 7.65
N ILE A 48 -10.11 33.02 7.14
CA ILE A 48 -10.42 33.43 5.75
C ILE A 48 -9.96 34.88 5.47
N PRO A 49 -10.23 35.87 6.35
CA PRO A 49 -9.76 37.24 6.16
C PRO A 49 -8.22 37.36 6.14
N ASP A 50 -7.51 36.66 7.04
CA ASP A 50 -6.05 36.72 7.11
C ASP A 50 -5.42 36.14 5.84
N ARG A 51 -6.00 35.05 5.34
CA ARG A 51 -5.58 34.39 4.11
C ARG A 51 -5.75 35.33 2.90
N GLU A 52 -6.89 36.02 2.79
CA GLU A 52 -7.14 36.99 1.72
C GLU A 52 -6.14 38.17 1.76
N ALA A 53 -5.85 38.68 2.96
CA ALA A 53 -4.88 39.76 3.14
C ALA A 53 -3.46 39.33 2.73
N LYS A 54 -3.04 38.13 3.13
CA LYS A 54 -1.74 37.55 2.76
C LYS A 54 -1.64 37.34 1.24
N TRP A 55 -2.67 36.80 0.60
CA TRP A 55 -2.70 36.66 -0.86
C TRP A 55 -2.64 37.98 -1.60
N LYS A 56 -3.31 39.02 -1.09
CA LYS A 56 -3.22 40.37 -1.66
C LYS A 56 -1.78 40.90 -1.62
N ARG A 57 -1.07 40.68 -0.51
CA ARG A 57 0.35 41.04 -0.34
C ARG A 57 1.27 40.25 -1.29
N LEU A 58 1.02 38.95 -1.46
CA LEU A 58 1.78 38.09 -2.38
C LEU A 58 1.61 38.57 -3.84
N LYS A 59 0.38 38.85 -4.26
CA LYS A 59 0.08 39.35 -5.61
C LYS A 59 0.63 40.74 -5.88
N SER A 60 0.70 41.61 -4.86
CA SER A 60 1.32 42.93 -5.02
C SER A 60 2.86 42.88 -5.09
N GLY A 61 3.47 41.71 -4.91
CA GLY A 61 4.93 41.54 -4.94
C GLY A 61 5.66 42.02 -3.69
N ASN A 62 4.92 42.37 -2.63
CA ASN A 62 5.47 42.85 -1.36
C ASN A 62 5.84 41.68 -0.45
N TYR A 63 6.69 40.80 -0.95
CA TYR A 63 7.24 39.66 -0.22
C TYR A 63 8.55 39.23 -0.88
N GLN A 64 9.40 38.56 -0.11
CA GLN A 64 10.59 37.88 -0.62
C GLN A 64 10.42 36.37 -0.56
N ILE A 65 9.74 35.87 0.47
CA ILE A 65 9.55 34.43 0.64
C ILE A 65 8.15 34.09 1.15
N LEU A 66 7.51 33.13 0.47
CA LEU A 66 6.30 32.46 0.92
C LEU A 66 6.68 31.08 1.50
N ILE A 67 6.20 30.76 2.70
CA ILE A 67 6.34 29.43 3.31
C ILE A 67 4.94 28.87 3.55
N THR A 68 4.60 27.75 2.93
CA THR A 68 3.22 27.23 2.95
C THR A 68 3.17 25.70 2.90
N THR A 69 2.04 25.13 3.29
CA THR A 69 1.81 23.71 3.02
C THR A 69 1.40 23.46 1.57
N GLY A 70 1.70 22.24 1.09
CA GLY A 70 1.34 21.80 -0.25
C GLY A 70 -0.17 21.83 -0.55
N GLN A 71 -1.03 21.64 0.45
CA GLN A 71 -2.48 21.73 0.29
C GLN A 71 -2.92 23.18 -0.01
N PHE A 72 -2.47 24.15 0.79
CA PHE A 72 -2.85 25.56 0.59
C PHE A 72 -2.22 26.16 -0.66
N PHE A 73 -1.01 25.71 -1.01
CA PHE A 73 -0.44 26.09 -2.29
C PHE A 73 -1.16 25.40 -3.45
N GLY A 74 -1.60 24.14 -3.31
CA GLY A 74 -2.28 23.35 -4.35
C GLY A 74 -3.74 23.74 -4.61
N GLU A 75 -4.42 24.41 -3.66
CA GLU A 75 -5.79 24.93 -3.78
C GLU A 75 -5.87 26.44 -4.01
N GLY A 76 -4.80 27.20 -3.73
CA GLY A 76 -4.77 28.67 -3.75
C GLY A 76 -4.78 29.31 -5.15
N THR A 77 -4.47 30.61 -5.22
CA THR A 77 -4.33 31.33 -6.50
C THR A 77 -2.89 31.22 -7.03
N ASP A 78 -2.70 31.35 -8.35
CA ASP A 78 -1.37 31.28 -8.97
C ASP A 78 -0.47 32.45 -8.50
N LEU A 79 0.85 32.21 -8.48
CA LEU A 79 1.86 33.14 -8.01
C LEU A 79 2.95 33.36 -9.06
N ASP A 80 2.59 34.10 -10.11
CA ASP A 80 3.39 34.24 -11.34
C ASP A 80 4.67 35.09 -11.15
N ASN A 81 4.83 35.75 -10.00
CA ASN A 81 5.97 36.61 -9.67
C ASN A 81 7.06 35.92 -8.82
N ALA A 82 6.91 34.62 -8.56
CA ALA A 82 7.91 33.81 -7.89
C ALA A 82 8.95 33.27 -8.89
N THR A 83 10.22 33.29 -8.50
CA THR A 83 11.35 32.88 -9.37
C THR A 83 12.07 31.64 -8.87
N CYS A 84 11.78 31.20 -7.64
CA CYS A 84 12.30 29.96 -7.07
C CYS A 84 11.20 29.15 -6.37
N LEU A 85 11.23 27.84 -6.52
CA LEU A 85 10.38 26.88 -5.81
C LEU A 85 11.24 25.90 -5.04
N PHE A 86 11.08 25.83 -3.72
CA PHE A 86 11.78 24.90 -2.83
C PHE A 86 10.81 23.82 -2.34
N LEU A 87 11.10 22.56 -2.64
CA LEU A 87 10.33 21.40 -2.21
C LEU A 87 10.98 20.79 -0.97
N VAL A 88 10.54 21.19 0.23
CA VAL A 88 11.23 20.91 1.50
C VAL A 88 10.50 19.86 2.33
N TYR A 89 9.96 18.84 1.67
CA TYR A 89 9.34 17.68 2.30
C TYR A 89 9.30 16.49 1.32
N PRO A 90 9.22 15.25 1.84
CA PRO A 90 9.18 14.07 0.98
C PRO A 90 7.78 13.78 0.43
N PHE A 91 7.66 13.61 -0.90
CA PHE A 91 6.44 13.16 -1.59
C PHE A 91 6.77 12.54 -2.97
N SER A 92 5.90 11.74 -3.58
CA SER A 92 6.15 11.17 -4.93
C SER A 92 5.03 11.38 -5.94
N PHE A 93 3.89 11.89 -5.51
CA PHE A 93 2.71 12.01 -6.38
C PHE A 93 2.93 13.04 -7.50
N GLU A 94 2.96 12.56 -8.75
CA GLU A 94 3.23 13.37 -9.96
C GLU A 94 2.24 14.53 -10.09
N GLY A 95 0.95 14.31 -9.81
CA GLY A 95 -0.08 15.35 -9.89
C GLY A 95 0.19 16.55 -8.99
N LYS A 96 0.70 16.33 -7.76
CA LYS A 96 1.09 17.40 -6.85
C LYS A 96 2.30 18.16 -7.41
N LEU A 97 3.29 17.45 -7.95
CA LEU A 97 4.47 18.07 -8.54
C LEU A 97 4.10 18.97 -9.74
N ILE A 98 3.26 18.47 -10.64
CA ILE A 98 2.72 19.22 -11.79
C ILE A 98 2.04 20.50 -11.31
N GLN A 99 1.16 20.39 -10.31
CA GLN A 99 0.43 21.53 -9.76
C GLN A 99 1.37 22.58 -9.16
N TYR A 100 2.38 22.15 -8.38
CA TYR A 100 3.30 23.08 -7.74
C TYR A 100 4.15 23.85 -8.75
N ILE A 101 4.67 23.15 -9.75
CA ILE A 101 5.45 23.77 -10.82
C ILE A 101 4.57 24.71 -11.65
N GLY A 102 3.40 24.24 -12.07
CA GLY A 102 2.46 25.01 -12.89
C GLY A 102 1.87 26.25 -12.23
N ARG A 103 1.94 26.36 -10.89
CA ARG A 103 1.52 27.56 -10.12
C ARG A 103 2.60 28.64 -10.04
N VAL A 104 3.85 28.29 -10.34
CA VAL A 104 5.01 29.20 -10.34
C VAL A 104 5.42 29.55 -11.78
N GLN A 105 5.27 28.63 -12.73
CA GLN A 105 5.76 28.75 -14.11
C GLN A 105 4.84 29.53 -15.08
N ARG A 106 3.86 30.33 -14.61
CA ARG A 106 2.91 31.01 -15.52
C ARG A 106 3.37 32.35 -16.08
N SER A 107 4.50 32.87 -15.64
CA SER A 107 5.13 34.04 -16.26
C SER A 107 6.16 33.64 -17.31
N GLU A 108 6.68 34.61 -18.05
CA GLU A 108 7.82 34.42 -18.98
C GLU A 108 9.12 33.98 -18.26
N ILE A 109 9.12 33.95 -16.92
CA ILE A 109 10.28 33.59 -16.11
C ILE A 109 10.21 32.12 -15.74
N THR A 110 11.12 31.30 -16.30
CA THR A 110 11.29 29.91 -15.90
C THR A 110 11.81 29.84 -14.45
N PRO A 111 11.04 29.27 -13.49
CA PRO A 111 11.46 29.24 -12.11
C PRO A 111 12.53 28.19 -11.86
N VAL A 112 13.45 28.48 -10.94
CA VAL A 112 14.44 27.50 -10.47
C VAL A 112 13.82 26.62 -9.39
N ILE A 113 13.84 25.31 -9.60
CA ILE A 113 13.29 24.33 -8.66
C ILE A 113 14.41 23.69 -7.83
N TYR A 114 14.31 23.79 -6.52
CA TYR A 114 15.16 23.10 -5.56
C TYR A 114 14.40 21.90 -4.99
N ASP A 115 14.83 20.70 -5.35
CA ASP A 115 14.31 19.44 -4.81
C ASP A 115 15.42 18.68 -4.06
N TYR A 116 15.16 18.36 -2.79
CA TYR A 116 16.15 17.80 -1.89
C TYR A 116 16.12 16.25 -1.93
N ARG A 117 17.28 15.65 -2.27
CA ARG A 117 17.50 14.20 -2.30
C ARG A 117 18.32 13.74 -1.09
N ASP A 118 17.79 12.80 -0.31
CA ASP A 118 18.58 12.06 0.69
C ASP A 118 18.83 10.63 0.22
N ILE A 119 20.04 10.36 -0.27
CA ILE A 119 20.44 9.04 -0.78
C ILE A 119 20.68 8.01 0.33
N ARG A 120 20.86 8.46 1.59
CA ARG A 120 21.21 7.57 2.70
C ARG A 120 19.99 6.87 3.29
N ILE A 121 18.79 7.38 2.99
CA ILE A 121 17.52 6.81 3.42
C ILE A 121 16.79 6.32 2.17
N GLU A 122 16.74 5.00 1.99
CA GLU A 122 16.21 4.37 0.76
C GLU A 122 14.80 4.84 0.41
N TYR A 123 13.91 4.92 1.40
CA TYR A 123 12.56 5.46 1.24
C TYR A 123 12.54 6.87 0.64
N LEU A 124 13.38 7.79 1.15
CA LEU A 124 13.44 9.17 0.66
C LEU A 124 14.06 9.25 -0.74
N ASN A 125 15.08 8.42 -1.01
CA ASN A 125 15.68 8.30 -2.33
C ASN A 125 14.65 7.83 -3.37
N LYS A 126 13.87 6.80 -3.06
CA LYS A 126 12.80 6.29 -3.95
C LYS A 126 11.77 7.37 -4.29
N LEU A 127 11.32 8.16 -3.30
CA LEU A 127 10.40 9.27 -3.56
C LEU A 127 11.02 10.31 -4.50
N PHE A 128 12.30 10.64 -4.34
CA PHE A 128 13.01 11.55 -5.26
C PHE A 128 13.13 10.97 -6.67
N LEU A 129 13.48 9.69 -6.82
CA LEU A 129 13.61 9.05 -8.14
C LEU A 129 12.30 9.11 -8.94
N LYS A 130 11.16 8.92 -8.27
CA LYS A 130 9.82 9.09 -8.86
C LYS A 130 9.56 10.52 -9.34
N ARG A 131 9.91 11.53 -8.53
CA ARG A 131 9.80 12.95 -8.96
C ARG A 131 10.74 13.26 -10.12
N ASN A 132 11.96 12.71 -10.12
CA ASN A 132 12.95 12.98 -11.16
C ASN A 132 12.56 12.49 -12.56
N MET A 133 11.76 11.42 -12.64
CA MET A 133 11.14 11.02 -13.91
C MET A 133 10.37 12.16 -14.56
N TYR A 134 9.59 12.89 -13.77
CA TYR A 134 8.78 13.98 -14.27
C TYR A 134 9.63 15.17 -14.72
N TYR A 135 10.66 15.54 -13.95
CA TYR A 135 11.61 16.57 -14.39
C TYR A 135 12.25 16.24 -15.74
N ARG A 136 12.64 14.99 -15.93
CA ARG A 136 13.23 14.54 -17.20
C ARG A 136 12.23 14.54 -18.35
N LYS A 137 10.98 14.16 -18.09
CA LYS A 137 9.89 14.27 -19.07
C LYS A 137 9.68 15.72 -19.51
N LEU A 138 9.70 16.67 -18.58
CA LEU A 138 9.61 18.10 -18.87
C LEU A 138 10.79 18.59 -19.71
N ILE A 139 12.02 18.27 -19.32
CA ILE A 139 13.23 18.68 -20.06
C ILE A 139 13.22 18.12 -21.49
N ARG A 140 12.84 16.85 -21.65
CA ARG A 140 12.69 16.23 -22.98
C ARG A 140 11.63 16.93 -23.83
N GLN A 141 10.50 17.31 -23.24
CA GLN A 141 9.47 18.06 -23.95
C GLN A 141 9.97 19.43 -24.38
N ILE A 142 10.63 20.20 -23.50
CA ILE A 142 11.20 21.52 -23.83
C ILE A 142 12.21 21.40 -24.99
N SER A 143 13.12 20.43 -24.90
CA SER A 143 14.13 20.17 -25.94
C SER A 143 13.55 19.74 -27.30
N LEU A 144 12.27 19.31 -27.37
CA LEU A 144 11.60 18.95 -28.62
C LEU A 144 10.92 20.15 -29.30
N PHE A 145 10.74 21.27 -28.59
CA PHE A 145 10.03 22.46 -29.07
C PHE A 145 10.93 23.70 -29.23
N GLU A 146 12.16 23.65 -28.73
CA GLU A 146 13.17 24.68 -28.96
C GLU A 146 14.07 24.27 -30.14
N ASP A 147 14.19 25.14 -31.16
CA ASP A 147 15.29 25.04 -32.14
C ASP A 147 16.61 25.03 -31.37
N PRO A 148 17.65 24.30 -31.80
CA PRO A 148 18.90 24.19 -31.06
C PRO A 148 19.58 25.56 -31.00
N VAL A 149 19.29 26.33 -29.96
CA VAL A 149 20.07 27.50 -29.61
C VAL A 149 21.34 26.97 -28.95
N GLU A 150 22.47 27.21 -29.60
CA GLU A 150 23.80 26.98 -29.05
C GLU A 150 24.02 27.94 -27.86
N GLU A 151 23.39 27.69 -26.72
CA GLU A 151 23.84 28.24 -25.46
C GLU A 151 24.76 27.23 -24.79
N GLU A 152 26.06 27.54 -24.85
CA GLU A 152 27.15 26.91 -24.12
C GLU A 152 26.90 26.96 -22.61
N SER A 153 26.03 26.09 -22.12
CA SER A 153 25.98 25.71 -20.72
C SER A 153 26.53 24.29 -20.62
N THR A 154 27.61 24.18 -19.87
CA THR A 154 28.43 23.01 -19.58
C THR A 154 27.63 21.83 -19.00
N VAL A 155 26.78 21.18 -19.79
CA VAL A 155 26.29 19.85 -19.48
C VAL A 155 27.40 18.90 -19.91
N ALA A 156 28.27 18.56 -18.96
CA ALA A 156 29.20 17.45 -19.12
C ALA A 156 28.43 16.29 -19.74
N LYS A 157 28.92 15.73 -20.86
CA LYS A 157 28.34 14.56 -21.54
C LYS A 157 28.25 13.42 -20.52
N SER A 158 27.14 13.36 -19.80
CA SER A 158 26.82 12.32 -18.85
C SER A 158 26.55 11.08 -19.66
N ASN A 159 27.33 10.02 -19.43
CA ASN A 159 27.03 8.70 -19.97
C ASN A 159 25.72 8.25 -19.32
N THR A 160 24.62 8.57 -19.99
CA THR A 160 23.26 8.31 -19.54
C THR A 160 22.81 7.04 -20.23
N LEU A 161 22.60 6.00 -19.43
CA LEU A 161 22.07 4.74 -19.90
C LEU A 161 20.58 4.69 -19.55
N THR A 162 19.74 4.59 -20.58
CA THR A 162 18.30 4.45 -20.43
C THR A 162 17.91 3.00 -20.65
N ILE A 163 17.22 2.42 -19.67
CA ILE A 163 16.64 1.09 -19.71
C ILE A 163 15.14 1.28 -19.80
N GLU A 164 14.58 1.02 -20.97
CA GLU A 164 13.13 1.00 -21.20
C GLU A 164 12.78 -0.36 -21.80
N LYS A 165 12.13 -1.21 -21.00
CA LYS A 165 11.85 -2.59 -21.38
C LYS A 165 10.52 -3.06 -20.82
N GLU A 166 9.86 -3.90 -21.60
CA GLU A 166 8.75 -4.70 -21.13
C GLU A 166 9.29 -6.07 -20.70
N ILE A 167 9.07 -6.42 -19.43
CA ILE A 167 9.57 -7.66 -18.84
C ILE A 167 8.41 -8.51 -18.31
N LYS A 168 8.63 -9.82 -18.26
CA LYS A 168 7.71 -10.75 -17.61
C LYS A 168 8.22 -11.06 -16.21
N VAL A 169 7.46 -10.66 -15.21
CA VAL A 169 7.79 -10.90 -13.79
C VAL A 169 6.87 -11.99 -13.25
N PRO A 170 7.40 -13.09 -12.69
CA PRO A 170 6.57 -14.11 -12.05
C PRO A 170 5.78 -13.53 -10.89
N VAL A 171 4.48 -13.83 -10.83
CA VAL A 171 3.60 -13.35 -9.75
C VAL A 171 4.11 -13.80 -8.37
N GLU A 172 4.70 -15.00 -8.30
CA GLU A 172 5.32 -15.55 -7.09
C GLU A 172 6.49 -14.70 -6.55
N SER A 173 7.24 -14.04 -7.46
CA SER A 173 8.40 -13.22 -7.10
C SER A 173 8.07 -11.79 -6.66
N LEU A 174 6.80 -11.41 -6.74
CA LEU A 174 6.33 -10.10 -6.31
C LEU A 174 6.28 -10.04 -4.78
N GLU A 175 6.49 -8.86 -4.21
CA GLU A 175 6.34 -8.61 -2.78
C GLU A 175 5.20 -7.61 -2.58
N PHE A 176 4.09 -8.05 -1.98
CA PHE A 176 2.98 -7.14 -1.68
C PHE A 176 3.27 -6.38 -0.38
N ARG A 177 3.20 -5.05 -0.48
CA ARG A 177 3.37 -4.13 0.65
C ARG A 177 2.18 -3.17 0.68
N TYR A 178 2.07 -2.32 1.70
CA TYR A 178 0.98 -1.36 1.76
C TYR A 178 1.03 -0.39 0.57
N GLY A 179 0.06 -0.52 -0.35
CA GLY A 179 -0.09 0.39 -1.47
C GLY A 179 0.91 0.20 -2.62
N VAL A 180 1.81 -0.78 -2.54
CA VAL A 180 2.84 -1.02 -3.56
C VAL A 180 3.14 -2.51 -3.75
N ILE A 181 3.52 -2.88 -4.96
CA ILE A 181 3.97 -4.21 -5.36
C ILE A 181 5.44 -4.11 -5.74
N GLY A 182 6.31 -4.70 -4.92
CA GLY A 182 7.76 -4.71 -5.14
C GLY A 182 8.21 -5.90 -5.99
N PHE A 183 9.28 -5.72 -6.75
CA PHE A 183 10.02 -6.83 -7.37
C PHE A 183 11.45 -6.39 -7.70
N SER A 184 12.37 -7.34 -7.76
CA SER A 184 13.75 -7.05 -8.17
C SER A 184 13.98 -7.37 -9.65
N TYR A 185 14.78 -6.54 -10.32
CA TYR A 185 15.24 -6.79 -11.68
C TYR A 185 16.74 -6.55 -11.78
N ILE A 186 17.44 -7.44 -12.48
CA ILE A 186 18.87 -7.29 -12.75
C ILE A 186 19.03 -6.58 -14.09
N CYS A 187 19.47 -5.33 -14.05
CA CYS A 187 19.88 -4.61 -15.23
C CYS A 187 21.13 -5.31 -15.79
N LYS A 188 21.20 -5.62 -17.09
CA LYS A 188 22.36 -6.34 -17.65
C LYS A 188 23.53 -5.42 -18.01
N GLU A 189 23.26 -4.13 -18.04
CA GLU A 189 24.22 -3.08 -18.34
C GLU A 189 23.81 -1.89 -17.45
N PRO A 190 24.55 -1.55 -16.39
CA PRO A 190 25.47 -2.41 -15.61
C PRO A 190 24.73 -3.56 -14.90
N ASP A 191 25.46 -4.63 -14.52
CA ASP A 191 24.96 -5.80 -13.76
C ASP A 191 24.59 -5.42 -12.31
N GLU A 192 23.55 -4.60 -12.19
CA GLU A 192 23.08 -4.02 -10.93
C GLU A 192 21.64 -4.49 -10.67
N LYS A 193 21.43 -5.00 -9.45
CA LYS A 193 20.10 -5.37 -8.98
C LYS A 193 19.34 -4.11 -8.59
N VAL A 194 18.27 -3.81 -9.32
CA VAL A 194 17.38 -2.67 -9.06
C VAL A 194 16.05 -3.17 -8.51
N GLU A 195 15.61 -2.55 -7.41
CA GLU A 195 14.29 -2.78 -6.79
C GLU A 195 13.25 -1.86 -7.43
N PHE A 196 12.27 -2.43 -8.11
CA PHE A 196 11.15 -1.70 -8.70
C PHE A 196 9.89 -1.81 -7.84
N GLU A 197 9.06 -0.77 -7.89
CA GLU A 197 7.78 -0.71 -7.17
C GLU A 197 6.69 -0.24 -8.11
N ILE A 198 5.59 -0.99 -8.15
CA ILE A 198 4.36 -0.64 -8.86
C ILE A 198 3.37 -0.13 -7.81
N GLU A 199 2.86 1.08 -7.97
CA GLU A 199 1.85 1.63 -7.06
C GLU A 199 0.50 0.93 -7.26
N HIS A 200 -0.14 0.56 -6.16
CA HIS A 200 -1.42 -0.13 -6.18
C HIS A 200 -2.23 0.13 -4.90
N GLU A 201 -3.21 1.03 -4.97
CA GLU A 201 -3.94 1.57 -3.80
C GLU A 201 -4.59 0.49 -2.92
N ASP A 202 -5.06 -0.59 -3.54
CA ASP A 202 -5.80 -1.64 -2.84
C ASP A 202 -4.93 -2.77 -2.33
N ILE A 203 -3.65 -2.85 -2.72
CA ILE A 203 -2.83 -4.01 -2.32
C ILE A 203 -2.38 -3.87 -0.86
N ARG A 204 -2.32 -5.00 -0.17
CA ARG A 204 -1.91 -5.10 1.22
C ARG A 204 -0.97 -6.30 1.40
N PRO A 205 -0.05 -6.27 2.39
CA PRO A 205 0.87 -7.38 2.62
C PRO A 205 0.16 -8.73 2.83
N GLU A 206 -0.99 -8.74 3.50
CA GLU A 206 -1.77 -9.95 3.73
C GLU A 206 -2.29 -10.63 2.46
N PHE A 207 -2.27 -9.96 1.31
CA PHE A 207 -2.70 -10.54 0.04
C PHE A 207 -1.62 -11.37 -0.67
N ASP A 208 -0.41 -11.48 -0.11
CA ASP A 208 0.66 -12.28 -0.71
C ASP A 208 0.21 -13.74 -0.92
N VAL A 209 -0.59 -14.23 0.03
CA VAL A 209 -1.21 -15.56 0.03
C VAL A 209 -2.20 -15.77 -1.12
N LEU A 210 -2.68 -14.68 -1.73
CA LEU A 210 -3.62 -14.69 -2.85
C LEU A 210 -2.88 -14.71 -4.21
N LYS A 211 -1.55 -14.78 -4.25
CA LYS A 211 -0.78 -14.93 -5.49
C LYS A 211 -1.30 -16.06 -6.40
N PRO A 212 -1.59 -17.29 -5.92
CA PRO A 212 -2.19 -18.33 -6.76
C PRO A 212 -3.53 -17.92 -7.37
N TYR A 213 -4.36 -17.20 -6.60
CA TYR A 213 -5.63 -16.65 -7.09
C TYR A 213 -5.40 -15.57 -8.16
N PHE A 214 -4.48 -14.64 -7.92
CA PHE A 214 -4.12 -13.60 -8.88
C PHE A 214 -3.58 -14.19 -10.20
N ILE A 215 -2.75 -15.23 -10.15
CA ILE A 215 -2.30 -15.96 -11.35
C ILE A 215 -3.47 -16.43 -12.20
N LYS A 216 -4.53 -16.96 -11.56
CA LYS A 216 -5.73 -17.42 -12.27
C LYS A 216 -6.56 -16.27 -12.83
N VAL A 217 -6.74 -15.18 -12.08
CA VAL A 217 -7.43 -13.96 -12.56
C VAL A 217 -6.72 -13.36 -13.77
N LEU A 218 -5.39 -13.30 -13.70
CA LEU A 218 -4.52 -12.81 -14.76
C LEU A 218 -4.43 -13.78 -15.95
N LYS A 219 -4.83 -15.04 -15.76
CA LYS A 219 -4.68 -16.16 -16.71
C LYS A 219 -3.23 -16.41 -17.14
N SER A 220 -2.28 -16.04 -16.27
CA SER A 220 -0.85 -16.12 -16.54
C SER A 220 -0.07 -16.20 -15.22
N PRO A 221 0.97 -17.05 -15.13
CA PRO A 221 1.86 -17.08 -13.96
C PRO A 221 2.80 -15.87 -13.89
N ASN A 222 2.88 -15.09 -14.97
CA ASN A 222 3.72 -13.90 -15.07
C ASN A 222 2.85 -12.67 -15.36
N VAL A 223 3.20 -11.54 -14.76
CA VAL A 223 2.69 -10.22 -15.15
C VAL A 223 3.64 -9.55 -16.12
N THR A 224 3.08 -8.82 -17.06
CA THR A 224 3.83 -7.94 -17.95
C THR A 224 4.06 -6.61 -17.23
N VAL A 225 5.32 -6.23 -17.04
CA VAL A 225 5.71 -4.98 -16.38
C VAL A 225 6.54 -4.13 -17.32
N SER A 226 6.10 -2.89 -17.54
CA SER A 226 6.87 -1.87 -18.23
C SER A 226 7.79 -1.21 -17.20
N ILE A 227 9.10 -1.43 -17.34
CA ILE A 227 10.11 -0.80 -16.48
C ILE A 227 10.83 0.31 -17.23
N TYR A 228 11.11 1.37 -16.50
CA TYR A 228 11.94 2.47 -16.94
C TYR A 228 12.99 2.75 -15.87
N ALA A 229 14.25 2.86 -16.26
CA ALA A 229 15.32 3.29 -15.39
C ALA A 229 16.34 4.14 -16.17
N GLU A 230 16.85 5.20 -15.56
CA GLU A 230 18.02 5.91 -16.07
C GLU A 230 19.15 5.83 -15.07
N LEU A 231 20.32 5.48 -15.58
CA LEU A 231 21.57 5.51 -14.85
C LEU A 231 22.47 6.59 -15.43
N GLU A 232 22.96 7.48 -14.58
CA GLU A 232 23.98 8.46 -14.94
C GLU A 232 25.26 8.13 -14.21
N ASN A 233 26.34 7.94 -14.95
CA ASN A 233 27.64 7.54 -14.39
C ASN A 233 27.55 6.28 -13.51
N GLY A 234 26.70 5.31 -13.91
CA GLY A 234 26.48 4.07 -13.18
C GLY A 234 25.66 4.21 -11.90
N LYS A 235 25.02 5.36 -11.65
CA LYS A 235 24.11 5.54 -10.51
C LYS A 235 22.69 5.72 -10.99
N LEU A 236 21.76 5.01 -10.35
CA LEU A 236 20.34 5.16 -10.61
C LEU A 236 19.85 6.57 -10.24
N VAL A 237 19.32 7.27 -11.23
CA VAL A 237 18.82 8.65 -11.10
C VAL A 237 17.33 8.76 -11.37
N SER A 238 16.71 7.77 -12.03
CA SER A 238 15.28 7.75 -12.33
C SER A 238 14.80 6.30 -12.43
N GLN A 239 13.61 5.99 -11.90
CA GLN A 239 13.00 4.67 -12.07
C GLN A 239 11.46 4.70 -11.99
N SER A 240 10.79 3.88 -12.80
CA SER A 240 9.39 3.45 -12.60
C SER A 240 9.17 2.01 -13.02
N ALA A 241 8.09 1.46 -12.49
CA ALA A 241 7.44 0.30 -13.03
C ALA A 241 5.92 0.56 -13.09
N ASP A 242 5.30 0.20 -14.21
CA ASP A 242 3.85 0.12 -14.36
C ASP A 242 3.49 -1.23 -14.93
N SER A 243 2.30 -1.73 -14.60
CA SER A 243 1.79 -2.94 -15.23
C SER A 243 0.28 -2.82 -15.43
N PRO A 244 -0.19 -2.99 -16.69
CA PRO A 244 -1.62 -3.00 -16.96
C PRO A 244 -2.31 -4.23 -16.36
N ASP A 245 -1.56 -5.28 -16.03
CA ASP A 245 -2.11 -6.50 -15.45
C ASP A 245 -2.65 -6.26 -14.02
N PHE A 246 -2.02 -5.41 -13.21
CA PHE A 246 -2.55 -5.08 -11.88
C PHE A 246 -3.82 -4.23 -11.92
N LYS A 247 -4.16 -3.59 -13.05
CA LYS A 247 -5.49 -2.97 -13.21
C LYS A 247 -6.63 -4.00 -13.15
N LYS A 248 -6.33 -5.28 -13.45
CA LYS A 248 -7.27 -6.40 -13.28
C LYS A 248 -7.37 -6.87 -11.83
N ILE A 249 -6.45 -6.46 -10.96
CA ILE A 249 -6.43 -6.80 -9.52
C ILE A 249 -6.92 -5.59 -8.72
N ASN A 250 -8.06 -5.03 -9.12
CA ASN A 250 -8.61 -3.84 -8.47
C ASN A 250 -9.28 -4.17 -7.13
N LYS A 251 -9.72 -3.11 -6.42
CA LYS A 251 -10.62 -3.23 -5.28
C LYS A 251 -11.78 -4.19 -5.52
N GLU A 252 -12.36 -4.29 -6.72
CA GLU A 252 -13.49 -5.19 -7.00
C GLU A 252 -13.10 -6.66 -7.22
N VAL A 253 -11.83 -6.98 -7.43
CA VAL A 253 -11.28 -8.35 -7.50
C VAL A 253 -10.78 -8.77 -6.12
N ILE A 254 -10.10 -7.85 -5.42
CA ILE A 254 -9.72 -8.00 -4.01
C ILE A 254 -10.97 -8.06 -3.12
N GLU A 255 -11.94 -7.18 -3.38
CA GLU A 255 -13.31 -7.25 -2.86
C GLU A 255 -14.19 -8.15 -3.71
N GLY A 256 -13.74 -8.75 -4.81
CA GLY A 256 -14.50 -9.79 -5.54
C GLY A 256 -14.52 -11.07 -4.74
N VAL A 257 -13.41 -11.30 -4.04
CA VAL A 257 -13.30 -12.20 -2.89
C VAL A 257 -14.24 -11.78 -1.73
N ARG A 258 -14.70 -10.52 -1.68
CA ARG A 258 -15.56 -9.92 -0.61
C ARG A 258 -17.04 -9.63 -0.98
N PHE A 259 -17.41 -9.41 -2.26
CA PHE A 259 -18.60 -8.63 -2.69
C PHE A 259 -19.34 -9.19 -3.91
N ARG A 260 -18.73 -10.05 -4.76
CA ARG A 260 -19.50 -10.98 -5.61
C ARG A 260 -20.19 -12.11 -4.82
N PHE A 261 -20.22 -11.92 -3.51
CA PHE A 261 -20.93 -12.61 -2.45
C PHE A 261 -22.27 -11.98 -2.05
N VAL A 262 -22.58 -10.73 -2.43
CA VAL A 262 -23.74 -10.01 -1.86
C VAL A 262 -24.89 -9.82 -2.85
N THR A 263 -24.66 -9.72 -4.16
CA THR A 263 -25.70 -9.19 -5.07
C THR A 263 -26.10 -10.12 -6.20
N LYS A 264 -26.86 -11.18 -5.87
CA LYS A 264 -28.01 -11.62 -6.70
C LYS A 264 -29.15 -12.29 -5.93
N THR A 265 -29.24 -12.08 -4.63
CA THR A 265 -30.46 -12.35 -3.83
C THR A 265 -31.18 -11.05 -3.43
N MET A 266 -30.66 -9.89 -3.85
CA MET A 266 -31.29 -8.56 -3.74
C MET A 266 -32.10 -8.21 -5.00
N LEU A 267 -32.90 -9.15 -5.50
CA LEU A 267 -34.04 -8.86 -6.39
C LEU A 267 -35.23 -9.75 -6.01
N SER A 268 -35.53 -9.85 -4.71
CA SER A 268 -36.92 -9.77 -4.22
C SER A 268 -36.91 -9.44 -2.72
N LYS A 269 -37.45 -8.26 -2.41
CA LYS A 269 -37.79 -7.65 -1.11
C LYS A 269 -37.51 -8.50 0.16
N SER A 270 -36.42 -8.18 0.87
CA SER A 270 -36.33 -8.00 2.34
C SER A 270 -34.89 -7.65 2.75
N PRO A 271 -34.67 -6.89 3.84
CA PRO A 271 -33.31 -6.56 4.30
C PRO A 271 -32.66 -7.80 4.94
N LEU A 272 -31.48 -8.22 4.43
CA LEU A 272 -30.70 -9.33 4.98
C LEU A 272 -29.60 -8.82 5.95
N PRO A 273 -29.24 -9.58 7.00
CA PRO A 273 -28.30 -9.17 8.05
C PRO A 273 -26.83 -9.46 7.71
N GLU A 274 -25.92 -8.74 8.38
CA GLU A 274 -24.45 -8.95 8.39
C GLU A 274 -24.11 -10.43 8.70
N GLN A 275 -23.45 -11.15 7.78
CA GLN A 275 -22.84 -12.47 8.03
C GLN A 275 -21.36 -12.42 7.66
N ASN A 276 -20.49 -13.03 8.48
CA ASN A 276 -19.02 -12.85 8.46
C ASN A 276 -18.24 -14.11 8.06
N ILE A 277 -18.93 -15.18 7.72
CA ILE A 277 -18.35 -16.48 7.43
C ILE A 277 -18.84 -16.96 6.05
N LEU A 278 -17.90 -17.36 5.19
CA LEU A 278 -18.12 -17.54 3.75
C LEU A 278 -17.62 -18.92 3.23
N ASP A 279 -18.41 -19.61 2.41
CA ASP A 279 -18.04 -20.86 1.68
C ASP A 279 -17.70 -20.53 0.21
N ILE A 280 -16.79 -21.27 -0.43
CA ILE A 280 -16.34 -21.03 -1.82
C ILE A 280 -17.45 -21.14 -2.87
N ASN A 281 -18.52 -21.90 -2.63
CA ASN A 281 -19.63 -21.98 -3.61
C ASN A 281 -20.56 -20.77 -3.53
N GLN A 282 -20.45 -20.00 -2.45
CA GLN A 282 -21.19 -18.76 -2.26
C GLN A 282 -20.40 -17.53 -2.82
N LEU A 283 -19.13 -17.72 -3.24
CA LEU A 283 -18.23 -16.73 -3.87
C LEU A 283 -18.54 -16.43 -5.36
N GLN A 284 -19.40 -17.20 -6.04
CA GLN A 284 -19.30 -17.38 -7.51
C GLN A 284 -20.45 -16.79 -8.35
N SER A 285 -20.12 -15.88 -9.28
CA SER A 285 -20.89 -15.65 -10.51
C SER A 285 -19.97 -15.32 -11.71
N GLY A 286 -19.75 -16.32 -12.57
CA GLY A 286 -18.80 -16.29 -13.70
C GLY A 286 -17.78 -17.44 -13.60
N GLN A 287 -17.30 -17.95 -14.75
CA GLN A 287 -16.51 -19.19 -14.88
C GLN A 287 -15.58 -19.45 -13.68
N SER A 288 -15.93 -20.49 -12.93
CA SER A 288 -15.22 -20.94 -11.73
C SER A 288 -13.82 -21.43 -12.07
N LEU A 289 -12.84 -20.97 -11.30
CA LEU A 289 -11.45 -21.41 -11.39
C LEU A 289 -11.06 -22.37 -10.24
N TYR A 290 -11.87 -22.45 -9.18
CA TYR A 290 -11.75 -23.39 -8.06
C TYR A 290 -13.16 -23.76 -7.60
N GLU A 291 -13.45 -25.05 -7.43
CA GLU A 291 -14.79 -25.54 -7.11
C GLU A 291 -15.02 -25.73 -5.59
N THR A 292 -13.96 -25.81 -4.78
CA THR A 292 -14.04 -26.11 -3.33
C THR A 292 -13.00 -25.34 -2.50
N GLY A 293 -13.32 -25.00 -1.22
CA GLY A 293 -12.37 -24.33 -0.31
C GLY A 293 -11.16 -25.23 0.01
N GLU A 294 -11.41 -26.52 -0.10
CA GLU A 294 -10.48 -27.64 -0.06
C GLU A 294 -9.45 -27.57 -1.22
N GLU A 295 -9.83 -27.16 -2.43
CA GLU A 295 -8.87 -26.93 -3.51
C GLU A 295 -7.98 -25.71 -3.25
N LEU A 296 -8.55 -24.63 -2.69
CA LEU A 296 -7.79 -23.43 -2.35
C LEU A 296 -6.73 -23.73 -1.28
N ILE A 297 -7.13 -24.41 -0.19
CA ILE A 297 -6.17 -24.77 0.85
C ILE A 297 -5.13 -25.77 0.33
N ALA A 298 -5.51 -26.71 -0.55
CA ALA A 298 -4.56 -27.66 -1.12
C ALA A 298 -3.48 -26.96 -1.97
N GLU A 299 -3.82 -25.90 -2.70
CA GLU A 299 -2.84 -25.07 -3.41
C GLU A 299 -1.97 -24.26 -2.46
N ILE A 300 -2.55 -23.63 -1.42
CA ILE A 300 -1.79 -22.88 -0.41
C ILE A 300 -0.80 -23.80 0.31
N LEU A 301 -1.22 -25.02 0.65
CA LEU A 301 -0.38 -26.06 1.27
C LEU A 301 0.68 -26.67 0.33
N LYS A 302 0.79 -26.25 -0.93
CA LYS A 302 1.98 -26.55 -1.75
C LYS A 302 3.16 -25.67 -1.36
N GLN A 303 2.90 -24.51 -0.78
CA GLN A 303 3.92 -23.57 -0.32
C GLN A 303 4.21 -23.83 1.16
N SER A 304 5.43 -24.26 1.50
CA SER A 304 5.79 -24.69 2.86
C SER A 304 6.39 -23.58 3.73
N HIS A 305 6.36 -22.32 3.30
CA HIS A 305 7.07 -21.23 3.97
C HIS A 305 6.25 -20.53 5.07
N PHE A 306 4.95 -20.85 5.19
CA PHE A 306 4.06 -20.24 6.17
C PHE A 306 4.22 -20.85 7.57
N LYS A 307 4.17 -20.02 8.62
CA LYS A 307 4.34 -20.41 10.04
C LYS A 307 3.43 -21.54 10.47
N HIS A 308 2.15 -21.53 10.08
CA HIS A 308 1.16 -22.52 10.52
C HIS A 308 0.86 -23.59 9.47
N HIS A 309 1.76 -23.78 8.50
CA HIS A 309 1.62 -24.76 7.42
C HIS A 309 1.31 -26.18 7.93
N GLN A 310 2.00 -26.63 8.99
CA GLN A 310 1.81 -27.97 9.56
C GLN A 310 0.44 -28.12 10.23
N GLN A 311 0.00 -27.08 10.94
CA GLN A 311 -1.29 -26.99 11.62
C GLN A 311 -2.43 -26.99 10.60
N LEU A 312 -2.35 -26.15 9.56
CA LEU A 312 -3.35 -26.10 8.50
C LEU A 312 -3.45 -27.40 7.72
N ARG A 313 -2.32 -28.08 7.45
CA ARG A 313 -2.33 -29.42 6.86
C ARG A 313 -3.09 -30.41 7.76
N TYR A 314 -2.76 -30.44 9.04
CA TYR A 314 -3.41 -31.33 10.00
C TYR A 314 -4.92 -31.06 10.13
N LEU A 315 -5.32 -29.79 10.23
CA LEU A 315 -6.72 -29.39 10.32
C LEU A 315 -7.48 -29.70 9.04
N SER A 316 -6.86 -29.48 7.87
CA SER A 316 -7.46 -29.82 6.58
C SER A 316 -7.72 -31.33 6.44
N GLU A 317 -6.80 -32.18 6.93
CA GLU A 317 -6.99 -33.64 6.92
C GLU A 317 -8.10 -34.11 7.87
N LYS A 318 -8.29 -33.40 8.98
CA LYS A 318 -9.29 -33.72 10.02
C LYS A 318 -10.64 -33.02 9.81
N HIS A 319 -10.73 -32.18 8.78
CA HIS A 319 -11.91 -31.37 8.54
C HIS A 319 -13.13 -32.22 8.14
N ALA A 320 -14.26 -31.94 8.79
CA ALA A 320 -15.56 -32.50 8.47
C ALA A 320 -16.18 -31.84 7.22
N GLY A 321 -15.50 -31.94 6.08
CA GLY A 321 -15.91 -31.35 4.79
C GLY A 321 -17.28 -31.83 4.28
N ASP A 322 -17.73 -33.01 4.74
CA ASP A 322 -19.06 -33.56 4.47
C ASP A 322 -20.20 -32.76 5.15
N ILE A 323 -19.88 -32.04 6.23
CA ILE A 323 -20.84 -31.28 7.04
C ILE A 323 -20.72 -29.78 6.77
N LEU A 324 -19.49 -29.27 6.81
CA LEU A 324 -19.18 -27.86 6.66
C LEU A 324 -18.01 -27.77 5.69
N LYS A 325 -18.12 -26.96 4.64
CA LYS A 325 -16.96 -26.67 3.80
C LYS A 325 -15.97 -25.78 4.55
N ILE A 326 -14.70 -25.80 4.15
CA ILE A 326 -13.70 -24.88 4.70
C ILE A 326 -14.15 -23.45 4.44
N ARG A 327 -14.09 -22.64 5.49
CA ARG A 327 -14.44 -21.21 5.44
C ARG A 327 -13.23 -20.36 5.78
N PHE A 328 -13.28 -19.07 5.45
CA PHE A 328 -12.14 -18.17 5.63
C PHE A 328 -12.58 -16.83 6.23
N VAL A 329 -11.70 -16.22 7.01
CA VAL A 329 -11.82 -14.87 7.57
C VAL A 329 -10.66 -14.06 7.01
N LEU A 330 -10.92 -12.88 6.44
CA LEU A 330 -9.87 -12.11 5.74
C LEU A 330 -9.04 -11.21 6.66
N GLN A 331 -9.57 -10.87 7.84
CA GLN A 331 -8.96 -9.88 8.71
C GLN A 331 -8.78 -10.39 10.15
N PRO A 332 -7.58 -10.90 10.47
CA PRO A 332 -6.53 -11.31 9.52
C PRO A 332 -6.87 -12.63 8.85
N PHE A 333 -6.13 -12.95 7.79
CA PHE A 333 -6.38 -14.12 6.97
C PHE A 333 -6.28 -15.41 7.79
N SER A 334 -7.42 -16.08 7.96
CA SER A 334 -7.59 -17.24 8.82
C SER A 334 -8.54 -18.23 8.17
N PHE A 335 -8.36 -19.50 8.50
CA PHE A 335 -9.17 -20.62 8.05
C PHE A 335 -10.06 -21.09 9.19
N VAL A 336 -11.30 -21.43 8.88
CA VAL A 336 -12.28 -21.96 9.82
C VAL A 336 -12.57 -23.40 9.45
N PHE A 337 -12.18 -24.32 10.33
CA PHE A 337 -12.38 -25.75 10.21
C PHE A 337 -13.44 -26.24 11.17
N LEU A 338 -14.25 -27.20 10.76
CA LEU A 338 -15.07 -28.02 11.64
C LEU A 338 -14.40 -29.37 11.86
N LEU A 339 -14.19 -29.76 13.11
CA LEU A 339 -13.71 -31.08 13.52
C LEU A 339 -14.79 -31.79 14.35
N LYS A 340 -14.85 -33.12 14.23
CA LYS A 340 -15.76 -33.99 15.01
C LYS A 340 -14.95 -34.56 16.20
N GLY A 341 -15.24 -34.11 17.43
CA GLY A 341 -14.72 -34.69 18.66
C GLY A 341 -15.50 -35.94 19.08
N GLU A 342 -15.23 -36.53 20.25
CA GLU A 342 -16.00 -37.71 20.71
C GLU A 342 -17.43 -37.30 21.04
N ALA A 343 -17.59 -36.30 21.91
CA ALA A 343 -18.87 -35.79 22.39
C ALA A 343 -19.32 -34.48 21.73
N MET A 344 -18.41 -33.70 21.15
CA MET A 344 -18.66 -32.31 20.71
C MET A 344 -18.26 -32.08 19.24
N TYR A 345 -18.82 -31.03 18.63
CA TYR A 345 -18.27 -30.39 17.43
C TYR A 345 -17.33 -29.26 17.84
N HIS A 346 -16.23 -29.12 17.11
CA HIS A 346 -15.22 -28.11 17.38
C HIS A 346 -15.01 -27.26 16.13
N VAL A 347 -15.27 -25.96 16.24
CA VAL A 347 -14.92 -25.02 15.18
C VAL A 347 -13.58 -24.39 15.53
N ILE A 348 -12.62 -24.44 14.60
CA ILE A 348 -11.25 -24.01 14.82
C ILE A 348 -10.93 -22.90 13.84
N LEU A 349 -10.57 -21.73 14.35
CA LEU A 349 -9.99 -20.63 13.59
C LEU A 349 -8.47 -20.69 13.73
N GLU A 350 -7.78 -20.89 12.61
CA GLU A 350 -6.33 -20.94 12.53
C GLU A 350 -5.83 -19.92 11.51
N THR A 351 -4.78 -19.19 11.84
CA THR A 351 -4.18 -18.21 10.93
C THR A 351 -3.14 -18.86 10.04
N LEU A 352 -2.81 -18.22 8.93
CA LEU A 352 -1.80 -18.76 8.01
C LEU A 352 -0.37 -18.52 8.48
N ASP A 353 -0.05 -17.26 8.81
CA ASP A 353 1.32 -16.80 8.97
C ASP A 353 1.51 -15.74 10.06
N THR A 354 0.55 -15.62 10.98
CA THR A 354 0.62 -14.69 12.12
C THR A 354 0.98 -15.44 13.41
N GLU A 355 1.56 -14.76 14.40
CA GLU A 355 1.95 -15.38 15.69
C GLU A 355 0.77 -15.57 16.66
N GLU A 356 -0.41 -15.83 16.10
CA GLU A 356 -1.67 -15.82 16.83
C GLU A 356 -2.04 -17.24 17.26
N ALA A 357 -2.58 -17.37 18.47
CA ALA A 357 -3.07 -18.64 18.97
C ALA A 357 -4.24 -19.17 18.13
N SER A 358 -4.37 -20.50 18.04
CA SER A 358 -5.54 -21.16 17.45
C SER A 358 -6.72 -21.00 18.37
N TYR A 359 -7.87 -20.65 17.80
CA TYR A 359 -9.09 -20.33 18.52
C TYR A 359 -10.11 -21.43 18.29
N LEU A 360 -10.71 -21.95 19.36
CA LEU A 360 -11.58 -23.10 19.32
C LEU A 360 -12.92 -22.77 19.97
N TRP A 361 -14.00 -23.13 19.30
CA TRP A 361 -15.35 -23.09 19.84
C TRP A 361 -15.93 -24.48 19.91
N HIS A 362 -16.45 -24.81 21.08
CA HIS A 362 -16.99 -26.12 21.41
C HIS A 362 -18.51 -26.05 21.34
N PHE A 363 -19.11 -27.01 20.65
CA PHE A 363 -20.55 -27.06 20.43
C PHE A 363 -21.05 -28.48 20.62
N GLU A 364 -22.28 -28.63 21.10
CA GLU A 364 -22.89 -29.94 21.20
C GLU A 364 -22.93 -30.63 19.83
N LYS A 365 -22.64 -31.93 19.79
CA LYS A 365 -22.53 -32.71 18.56
C LYS A 365 -23.90 -33.06 17.97
N GLN A 366 -24.67 -32.01 17.66
CA GLN A 366 -26.02 -32.09 17.11
C GLN A 366 -26.11 -31.27 15.82
N LEU A 367 -26.28 -31.97 14.69
CA LEU A 367 -26.32 -31.38 13.35
C LEU A 367 -27.41 -30.29 13.19
N SER A 368 -28.56 -30.44 13.85
CA SER A 368 -29.65 -29.48 13.75
C SER A 368 -29.36 -28.13 14.44
N LEU A 369 -28.42 -28.09 15.38
CA LEU A 369 -28.01 -26.87 16.08
C LEU A 369 -26.84 -26.16 15.39
N LEU A 370 -26.16 -26.83 14.45
CA LEU A 370 -25.00 -26.28 13.75
C LEU A 370 -25.26 -24.91 13.07
N PRO A 371 -26.40 -24.67 12.39
CA PRO A 371 -26.69 -23.35 11.83
C PRO A 371 -26.77 -22.23 12.89
N VAL A 372 -27.27 -22.55 14.08
CA VAL A 372 -27.36 -21.61 15.21
C VAL A 372 -25.96 -21.32 15.75
N TYR A 373 -25.13 -22.35 15.91
CA TYR A 373 -23.74 -22.23 16.35
C TYR A 373 -22.89 -21.40 15.40
N LEU A 374 -23.06 -21.60 14.09
CA LEU A 374 -22.36 -20.81 13.08
C LEU A 374 -22.77 -19.33 13.12
N LYS A 375 -24.06 -19.05 13.34
CA LYS A 375 -24.55 -17.67 13.49
C LYS A 375 -24.01 -17.00 14.76
N GLU A 376 -23.78 -17.75 15.82
CA GLU A 376 -23.16 -17.21 17.04
C GLU A 376 -21.66 -16.97 16.84
N LEU A 377 -20.97 -17.90 16.18
CA LEU A 377 -19.58 -17.74 15.77
C LEU A 377 -19.39 -16.49 14.88
N ASP A 378 -20.30 -16.24 13.94
CA ASP A 378 -20.31 -15.05 13.09
C ASP A 378 -20.23 -13.75 13.90
N LYS A 379 -21.01 -13.66 15.00
CA LYS A 379 -21.01 -12.48 15.88
C LYS A 379 -19.69 -12.34 16.63
N GLN A 380 -19.12 -13.46 17.07
CA GLN A 380 -17.89 -13.48 17.84
C GLN A 380 -16.68 -13.09 16.97
N LEU A 381 -16.63 -13.59 15.73
CA LEU A 381 -15.65 -13.13 14.73
C LEU A 381 -15.83 -11.64 14.41
N ASP A 382 -17.07 -11.14 14.45
CA ASP A 382 -17.35 -9.72 14.26
C ASP A 382 -16.79 -8.83 15.37
N ILE A 383 -16.88 -9.29 16.63
CA ILE A 383 -16.25 -8.64 17.78
C ILE A 383 -14.74 -8.60 17.60
N ILE A 384 -14.12 -9.74 17.21
CA ILE A 384 -12.68 -9.82 16.93
C ILE A 384 -12.28 -8.80 15.86
N ARG A 385 -13.07 -8.66 14.80
CA ARG A 385 -12.82 -7.71 13.71
C ARG A 385 -12.96 -6.26 14.14
N LYS A 386 -14.07 -5.91 14.83
CA LYS A 386 -14.43 -4.52 15.16
C LYS A 386 -13.63 -3.99 16.37
N GLN A 387 -13.36 -4.83 17.36
CA GLN A 387 -12.78 -4.43 18.64
C GLN A 387 -11.36 -4.98 18.85
N GLY A 388 -10.91 -5.88 17.97
CA GLY A 388 -9.62 -6.54 18.09
C GLY A 388 -9.66 -7.76 19.02
N ARG A 389 -8.66 -8.64 18.87
CA ARG A 389 -8.59 -9.91 19.60
C ARG A 389 -8.33 -9.77 21.09
N GLN A 390 -7.57 -8.76 21.50
CA GLN A 390 -7.30 -8.51 22.92
C GLN A 390 -8.60 -8.22 23.68
N ALA A 391 -9.52 -7.46 23.07
CA ALA A 391 -10.84 -7.21 23.63
C ALA A 391 -11.68 -8.50 23.73
N PHE A 392 -11.64 -9.34 22.69
CA PHE A 392 -12.34 -10.64 22.70
C PHE A 392 -11.80 -11.58 23.78
N ILE A 393 -10.46 -11.67 23.93
CA ILE A 393 -9.81 -12.52 24.95
C ILE A 393 -10.12 -12.05 26.37
N ALA A 394 -10.39 -10.77 26.59
CA ALA A 394 -10.72 -10.25 27.91
C ALA A 394 -12.09 -10.71 28.42
N ALA A 395 -13.01 -11.08 27.51
CA ALA A 395 -14.35 -11.57 27.84
C ALA A 395 -14.78 -12.67 26.84
N PRO A 396 -14.14 -13.85 26.86
CA PRO A 396 -14.47 -14.93 25.95
C PRO A 396 -15.79 -15.61 26.36
N PRO A 397 -16.52 -16.22 25.41
CA PRO A 397 -17.71 -17.01 25.74
C PRO A 397 -17.32 -18.30 26.47
N GLU A 398 -18.24 -18.90 27.22
CA GLU A 398 -17.96 -20.11 28.03
C GLU A 398 -17.51 -21.31 27.20
N ASN A 399 -17.94 -21.37 25.94
CA ASN A 399 -17.65 -22.47 25.03
C ASN A 399 -16.39 -22.24 24.18
N PHE A 400 -15.48 -21.35 24.61
CA PHE A 400 -14.27 -21.00 23.88
C PHE A 400 -13.01 -21.50 24.58
N SER A 401 -12.05 -21.99 23.80
CA SER A 401 -10.69 -22.24 24.25
C SER A 401 -9.67 -21.78 23.21
N ARG A 402 -8.40 -21.68 23.63
CA ARG A 402 -7.29 -21.33 22.74
C ARG A 402 -6.07 -22.21 22.97
N ILE A 403 -5.26 -22.36 21.93
CA ILE A 403 -3.98 -23.08 21.97
C ILE A 403 -2.88 -22.10 21.55
N MET A 404 -1.93 -21.87 22.45
CA MET A 404 -0.75 -21.06 22.14
C MET A 404 0.24 -21.88 21.32
N HIS A 405 0.80 -21.29 20.28
CA HIS A 405 1.88 -21.90 19.51
C HIS A 405 3.24 -21.66 20.20
N ASP A 406 4.16 -22.61 20.04
CA ASP A 406 5.56 -22.47 20.43
C ASP A 406 6.43 -22.36 19.17
N TYR A 407 7.01 -21.17 18.95
CA TYR A 407 7.81 -20.88 17.77
C TYR A 407 9.32 -21.11 17.97
N ASN A 408 9.75 -21.56 19.15
CA ASN A 408 11.18 -21.77 19.42
C ASN A 408 11.78 -22.95 18.65
N ASN A 409 10.96 -23.96 18.35
CA ASN A 409 11.34 -25.12 17.55
C ASN A 409 10.11 -25.61 16.78
N GLU A 410 10.14 -25.51 15.45
CA GLU A 410 8.97 -25.77 14.60
C GLU A 410 8.39 -27.18 14.78
N GLN A 411 9.23 -28.22 14.82
CA GLN A 411 8.77 -29.61 15.00
C GLN A 411 8.18 -29.83 16.40
N LYS A 412 8.86 -29.36 17.44
CA LYS A 412 8.39 -29.49 18.82
C LYS A 412 7.12 -28.66 19.06
N GLY A 413 7.05 -27.49 18.44
CA GLY A 413 5.93 -26.56 18.51
C GLY A 413 4.67 -27.18 17.91
N PHE A 414 4.76 -27.74 16.70
CA PHE A 414 3.65 -28.45 16.09
C PHE A 414 3.19 -29.67 16.90
N ILE A 415 4.12 -30.48 17.41
CA ILE A 415 3.77 -31.65 18.24
C ILE A 415 3.02 -31.22 19.51
N THR A 416 3.52 -30.19 20.20
CA THR A 416 2.91 -29.66 21.43
C THR A 416 1.52 -29.09 21.14
N TRP A 417 1.40 -28.32 20.05
CA TRP A 417 0.13 -27.79 19.57
C TRP A 417 -0.88 -28.90 19.25
N LYS A 418 -0.43 -29.96 18.55
CA LYS A 418 -1.26 -31.10 18.17
C LYS A 418 -1.80 -31.85 19.39
N TYR A 419 -0.95 -32.13 20.38
CA TYR A 419 -1.39 -32.77 21.63
C TYR A 419 -2.40 -31.90 22.38
N ALA A 420 -2.16 -30.59 22.46
CA ALA A 420 -3.07 -29.65 23.09
C ALA A 420 -4.43 -29.57 22.36
N LEU A 421 -4.43 -29.73 21.04
CA LEU A 421 -5.64 -29.82 20.23
C LEU A 421 -6.39 -31.12 20.53
N GLU A 422 -5.72 -32.27 20.44
CA GLU A 422 -6.33 -33.58 20.68
C GLU A 422 -6.95 -33.70 22.08
N GLU A 423 -6.32 -33.15 23.11
CA GLU A 423 -6.88 -33.09 24.48
C GLU A 423 -8.20 -32.30 24.55
N ARG A 424 -8.37 -31.29 23.69
CA ARG A 424 -9.57 -30.44 23.63
C ARG A 424 -10.67 -30.98 22.72
N LEU A 425 -10.40 -32.05 21.97
CA LEU A 425 -11.33 -32.69 21.02
C LEU A 425 -12.11 -33.87 21.65
N ILE A 426 -12.02 -34.05 22.96
CA ILE A 426 -12.80 -35.05 23.71
C ILE A 426 -14.29 -34.66 23.69
#